data_AF-A0A8J3UY64-F1
#
_entry.id   AF-A0A8J3UY64-F1
#
_cell.length_a   1.000
_cell.length_b   1.000
_cell.length_c   1.000
_cell.angle_alpha   90.00
_cell.angle_beta   90.00
_cell.angle_gamma   90.00
#
_symmetry.space_group_name_H-M   'P 1'
#
loop_
_entity.id
_entity.type
_entity.pdbx_description
1 polymer ?
#
loop_
_entity_poly.entity_id
_entity_poly.type
_entity_poly.pdbx_seq_one_letter_code
_entity_poly.pdbx_strand_id
1 'polypeptide(L)'
;METWTEIRNAQEGCPAWVFNEVMSDRTSDGRPILGPDALAHLRVPPTGICWWCQERPATTGEHKFKRTDLTRLMANGGPLLWGDREGKTREIRGRSGVKRDRYGVIKFPKSLCESCNTKRSKPFDNAYDVYSQHVSRTWLRIMPGVDFRQIFGTDWETPTINLARYYGKHFGCRMVRAGLPVPDTLREFLDGATDMSDAHMALITTDTVHKLYKGGLSISPDFVEADKNISRFVRYVLVAYIGSIGVRYEWLEEGFPEQSQFFEYPHPVINCFKDEIAVCEGRTRRPGWFASLVQWANQPRE
;
A
#
# COMPACT_ATOMS: atom_id res chain seq x y z
N MET A 1 -13.85 0.81 7.80
CA MET A 1 -13.18 0.92 6.50
C MET A 1 -12.42 2.23 6.46
N GLU A 2 -11.14 2.19 6.11
CA GLU A 2 -10.32 3.38 6.01
C GLU A 2 -10.78 4.29 4.85
N THR A 3 -10.89 5.57 5.15
CA THR A 3 -10.99 6.67 4.19
C THR A 3 -9.60 6.96 3.61
N TRP A 4 -9.51 7.41 2.34
CA TRP A 4 -8.27 7.91 1.74
C TRP A 4 -7.42 8.66 2.75
N THR A 5 -6.15 8.28 2.90
CA THR A 5 -5.23 8.95 3.81
C THR A 5 -3.96 9.34 3.07
N GLU A 6 -3.57 10.60 3.12
CA GLU A 6 -2.42 11.15 2.42
C GLU A 6 -1.54 11.95 3.36
N ILE A 7 -0.22 11.98 3.08
CA ILE A 7 0.70 13.01 3.57
C ILE A 7 1.53 13.57 2.42
N ARG A 8 1.46 14.89 2.20
CA ARG A 8 2.27 15.62 1.19
C ARG A 8 2.89 16.90 1.72
N ASN A 9 3.80 17.50 0.98
CA ASN A 9 4.32 18.84 1.28
C ASN A 9 3.29 19.90 0.88
N ALA A 10 3.02 20.89 1.76
CA ALA A 10 2.05 21.96 1.52
C ALA A 10 2.34 22.82 0.28
N GLN A 11 3.60 22.89 -0.18
CA GLN A 11 4.00 23.68 -1.34
C GLN A 11 3.57 23.09 -2.70
N GLU A 12 3.09 21.84 -2.74
CA GLU A 12 2.66 21.17 -3.99
C GLU A 12 1.27 21.59 -4.50
N GLY A 13 0.61 22.55 -3.86
CA GLY A 13 -0.41 23.40 -4.50
C GLY A 13 -1.70 22.73 -4.98
N CYS A 14 -2.20 21.67 -4.32
CA CYS A 14 -3.50 21.08 -4.65
C CYS A 14 -4.59 21.49 -3.62
N PRO A 15 -5.77 21.99 -4.05
CA PRO A 15 -6.83 22.44 -3.16
C PRO A 15 -7.33 21.31 -2.24
N ALA A 16 -7.71 21.65 -1.01
CA ALA A 16 -8.23 20.74 0.01
C ALA A 16 -9.57 20.04 -0.35
N TRP A 17 -10.07 20.18 -1.57
CA TRP A 17 -11.43 19.81 -1.99
C TRP A 17 -11.51 18.58 -2.90
N VAL A 18 -10.40 17.90 -3.19
CA VAL A 18 -10.43 16.75 -4.12
C VAL A 18 -10.71 15.43 -3.40
N PHE A 19 -11.85 15.34 -2.72
CA PHE A 19 -12.32 14.09 -2.10
C PHE A 19 -13.77 13.74 -2.50
N ASN A 20 -14.39 14.52 -3.40
CA ASN A 20 -15.81 14.44 -3.76
C ASN A 20 -16.08 13.89 -5.17
N GLU A 21 -15.36 12.85 -5.62
CA GLU A 21 -15.90 12.00 -6.68
C GLU A 21 -16.66 10.84 -6.02
N VAL A 22 -17.98 10.88 -6.20
CA VAL A 22 -18.93 9.86 -5.75
C VAL A 22 -18.55 8.55 -6.45
N MET A 23 -17.93 7.63 -5.71
CA MET A 23 -17.72 6.27 -6.18
C MET A 23 -19.09 5.63 -6.44
N SER A 24 -19.25 4.91 -7.55
CA SER A 24 -20.44 4.11 -7.83
C SER A 24 -20.77 3.23 -6.62
N ASP A 25 -22.02 3.24 -6.15
CA ASP A 25 -22.49 2.35 -5.06
C ASP A 25 -22.60 0.87 -5.50
N ARG A 26 -22.10 0.53 -6.70
CA ARG A 26 -22.10 -0.82 -7.26
C ARG A 26 -20.78 -1.16 -7.93
N THR A 27 -20.36 -2.42 -7.81
CA THR A 27 -19.28 -3.03 -8.60
C THR A 27 -19.67 -3.15 -10.08
N SER A 28 -18.70 -3.41 -10.97
CA SER A 28 -18.95 -3.64 -12.40
C SER A 28 -19.88 -4.82 -12.72
N ASP A 29 -20.03 -5.80 -11.82
CA ASP A 29 -20.99 -6.90 -11.91
C ASP A 29 -22.36 -6.58 -11.25
N GLY A 30 -22.55 -5.34 -10.79
CA GLY A 30 -23.83 -4.82 -10.30
C GLY A 30 -24.14 -5.11 -8.83
N ARG A 31 -23.19 -5.68 -8.06
CA ARG A 31 -23.38 -5.92 -6.62
C ARG A 31 -23.28 -4.59 -5.85
N PRO A 32 -24.13 -4.37 -4.83
CA PRO A 32 -24.02 -3.19 -3.99
C PRO A 32 -22.69 -3.20 -3.23
N ILE A 33 -22.00 -2.06 -3.23
CA ILE A 33 -20.84 -1.85 -2.36
C ILE A 33 -21.38 -1.76 -0.93
N LEU A 34 -21.11 -2.78 -0.13
CA LEU A 34 -21.56 -2.84 1.25
C LEU A 34 -20.83 -1.78 2.09
N GLY A 35 -21.61 -0.97 2.80
CA GLY A 35 -21.08 0.02 3.72
C GLY A 35 -20.41 -0.63 4.96
N PRO A 36 -19.64 0.15 5.75
CA PRO A 36 -18.90 -0.37 6.90
C PRO A 36 -19.78 -1.10 7.92
N ASP A 37 -21.02 -0.64 8.07
CA ASP A 37 -21.96 -1.15 9.07
C ASP A 37 -22.55 -2.50 8.67
N ALA A 38 -22.78 -2.72 7.36
CA ALA A 38 -23.27 -3.99 6.82
C ALA A 38 -22.27 -5.15 6.98
N LEU A 39 -21.01 -4.84 7.29
CA LEU A 39 -19.92 -5.81 7.49
C LEU A 39 -19.42 -5.83 8.94
N ALA A 40 -20.08 -5.11 9.86
CA ALA A 40 -19.59 -4.94 11.22
C ALA A 40 -19.54 -6.27 12.00
N HIS A 41 -20.49 -7.18 11.77
CA HIS A 41 -20.55 -8.49 12.41
C HIS A 41 -19.47 -9.46 11.94
N LEU A 42 -18.83 -9.19 10.79
CA LEU A 42 -17.71 -9.98 10.28
C LEU A 42 -16.36 -9.57 10.86
N ARG A 43 -16.30 -8.44 11.57
CA ARG A 43 -15.03 -7.91 12.06
C ARG A 43 -14.48 -8.73 13.21
N VAL A 44 -13.18 -9.01 13.13
CA VAL A 44 -12.43 -9.65 14.20
C VAL A 44 -12.05 -8.60 15.25
N PRO A 45 -12.44 -8.78 16.52
CA PRO A 45 -12.07 -7.85 17.58
C PRO A 45 -10.56 -7.91 17.88
N PRO A 46 -9.93 -6.81 18.33
CA PRO A 46 -8.54 -6.83 18.73
C PRO A 46 -8.30 -7.81 19.89
N THR A 47 -7.39 -8.75 19.74
CA THR A 47 -7.04 -9.74 20.78
C THR A 47 -6.07 -9.20 21.82
N GLY A 48 -5.41 -8.07 21.55
CA GLY A 48 -4.29 -7.56 22.35
C GLY A 48 -2.98 -8.33 22.13
N ILE A 49 -2.98 -9.34 21.25
CA ILE A 49 -1.81 -10.14 20.90
C ILE A 49 -1.26 -9.69 19.53
N CYS A 50 0.06 -9.81 19.37
CA CYS A 50 0.78 -9.54 18.13
C CYS A 50 0.20 -10.39 17.00
N TRP A 51 -0.38 -9.76 15.97
CA TRP A 51 -1.03 -10.51 14.89
C TRP A 51 -0.05 -11.39 14.11
N TRP A 52 1.22 -11.00 14.05
CA TRP A 52 2.24 -11.72 13.28
C TRP A 52 2.72 -12.98 14.00
N CYS A 53 3.20 -12.90 15.24
CA CYS A 53 3.71 -14.09 15.94
C CYS A 53 2.66 -14.81 16.78
N GLN A 54 1.50 -14.21 17.04
CA GLN A 54 0.41 -14.75 17.86
C GLN A 54 0.76 -15.20 19.30
N GLU A 55 1.99 -14.94 19.75
CA GLU A 55 2.49 -15.37 21.08
C GLU A 55 2.61 -14.22 22.10
N ARG A 56 2.90 -13.00 21.66
CA ARG A 56 3.32 -11.90 22.55
C ARG A 56 2.34 -10.73 22.51
N PRO A 57 2.21 -9.94 23.60
CA PRO A 57 1.35 -8.76 23.61
C PRO A 57 1.69 -7.76 22.50
N ALA A 58 0.66 -7.19 21.89
CA ALA A 58 0.77 -6.13 20.89
C ALA A 58 1.08 -4.77 21.56
N THR A 59 2.35 -4.52 21.85
CA THR A 59 2.79 -3.30 22.55
C THR A 59 3.14 -2.14 21.61
N THR A 60 3.29 -2.41 20.31
CA THR A 60 3.77 -1.46 19.30
C THR A 60 2.83 -1.37 18.10
N GLY A 61 2.89 -0.24 17.40
CA GLY A 61 2.15 0.01 16.16
C GLY A 61 3.10 0.37 15.02
N GLU A 62 2.87 -0.23 13.86
CA GLU A 62 3.63 0.04 12.63
C GLU A 62 3.35 1.44 12.10
N HIS A 63 4.32 2.02 11.39
CA HIS A 63 4.14 3.30 10.73
C HIS A 63 3.23 3.15 9.50
N LYS A 64 2.20 4.01 9.38
CA LYS A 64 1.47 4.17 8.12
C LYS A 64 2.38 4.79 7.06
N PHE A 65 3.17 5.77 7.51
CA PHE A 65 4.16 6.49 6.71
C PHE A 65 5.48 6.49 7.44
N LYS A 66 6.54 6.03 6.78
CA LYS A 66 7.83 5.85 7.43
C LYS A 66 8.44 7.21 7.79
N ARG A 67 9.09 7.27 8.95
CA ARG A 67 9.68 8.52 9.45
C ARG A 67 10.73 9.10 8.50
N THR A 68 11.49 8.25 7.81
CA THR A 68 12.49 8.64 6.81
C THR A 68 11.83 9.37 5.64
N ASP A 69 10.72 8.87 5.11
CA ASP A 69 9.98 9.54 4.04
C ASP A 69 9.35 10.85 4.49
N LEU A 70 8.74 10.89 5.68
CA LEU A 70 8.19 12.13 6.25
C LEU A 70 9.27 13.20 6.40
N THR A 71 10.47 12.80 6.86
CA THR A 71 11.61 13.70 6.99
C THR A 71 12.07 14.22 5.63
N ARG A 72 12.12 13.36 4.61
CA ARG A 72 12.46 13.75 3.23
C ARG A 72 11.44 14.74 2.65
N LEU A 73 10.14 14.49 2.84
CA LEU A 73 9.09 15.41 2.36
C LEU A 73 9.16 16.79 3.05
N MET A 74 9.47 16.82 4.35
CA MET A 74 9.68 18.08 5.11
C MET A 74 10.94 18.83 4.68
N ALA A 75 11.99 18.12 4.24
CA ALA A 75 13.23 18.75 3.78
C ALA A 75 13.03 19.64 2.55
N ASN A 76 11.95 19.40 1.78
CA ASN A 76 11.54 20.24 0.66
C ASN A 76 10.82 21.54 1.11
N GLY A 77 11.14 22.07 2.30
CA GLY A 77 10.85 23.45 2.68
C GLY A 77 9.45 23.77 3.22
N GLY A 78 8.53 22.80 3.29
CA GLY A 78 7.14 23.02 3.69
C GLY A 78 6.64 22.09 4.80
N PRO A 79 5.61 22.49 5.55
CA PRO A 79 4.93 21.60 6.49
C PRO A 79 4.25 20.45 5.72
N LEU A 80 4.04 19.32 6.39
CA LEU A 80 3.27 18.24 5.79
C LEU A 80 1.79 18.46 6.01
N LEU A 81 0.98 18.24 4.98
CA LEU A 81 -0.47 18.18 5.07
C LEU A 81 -0.88 16.73 5.10
N TRP A 82 -1.47 16.33 6.22
CA TRP A 82 -2.22 15.10 6.33
C TRP A 82 -3.68 15.37 5.97
N GLY A 83 -4.29 14.51 5.16
CA GLY A 83 -5.70 14.62 4.79
C GLY A 83 -6.42 13.29 4.91
N ASP A 84 -7.72 13.34 5.25
CA ASP A 84 -8.65 12.23 5.11
C ASP A 84 -9.72 12.50 4.04
N ARG A 85 -10.52 11.47 3.70
CA ARG A 85 -11.63 11.56 2.73
C ARG A 85 -12.73 12.52 3.17
N GLU A 86 -12.86 12.83 4.46
CA GLU A 86 -13.87 13.77 4.96
C GLU A 86 -13.42 15.23 4.73
N GLY A 87 -12.28 15.44 4.06
CA GLY A 87 -11.71 16.75 3.81
C GLY A 87 -11.05 17.35 5.05
N LYS A 88 -10.89 16.60 6.15
CA LYS A 88 -10.18 17.10 7.32
C LYS A 88 -8.70 17.09 7.01
N THR A 89 -8.12 18.28 7.03
CA THR A 89 -6.68 18.46 6.88
C THR A 89 -6.02 18.77 8.22
N ARG A 90 -4.84 18.19 8.46
CA ARG A 90 -3.98 18.49 9.59
C ARG A 90 -2.58 18.83 9.13
N GLU A 91 -2.07 19.95 9.61
CA GLU A 91 -0.69 20.34 9.37
C GLU A 91 0.26 19.69 10.39
N ILE A 92 1.31 19.04 9.89
CA ILE A 92 2.36 18.39 10.68
C ILE A 92 3.67 19.15 10.44
N ARG A 93 4.11 19.89 11.46
CA ARG A 93 5.31 20.73 11.42
C ARG A 93 6.49 20.06 12.13
N GLY A 94 7.55 19.78 11.36
CA GLY A 94 8.84 19.32 11.88
C GLY A 94 8.77 18.03 12.71
N ARG A 95 9.88 17.73 13.39
CA ARG A 95 10.02 16.49 14.20
C ARG A 95 9.05 16.44 15.39
N SER A 96 8.70 17.59 15.97
CA SER A 96 7.75 17.68 17.08
C SER A 96 6.33 17.33 16.64
N GLY A 97 5.89 17.80 15.47
CA GLY A 97 4.61 17.42 14.87
C GLY A 97 4.51 15.92 14.63
N VAL A 98 5.57 15.31 14.07
CA VAL A 98 5.64 13.84 13.87
C VAL A 98 5.51 13.07 15.19
N LYS A 99 6.07 13.58 16.29
CA LYS A 99 5.95 12.95 17.61
C LYS A 99 4.55 13.12 18.20
N ARG A 100 3.96 14.31 18.07
CA ARG A 100 2.60 14.63 18.56
C ARG A 100 1.56 13.78 17.86
N ASP A 101 1.62 13.72 16.53
CA ASP A 101 0.65 13.02 15.68
C ASP A 101 1.00 11.55 15.45
N ARG A 102 1.83 10.98 16.34
CA ARG A 102 2.31 9.60 16.24
C ARG A 102 1.18 8.59 16.22
N TYR A 103 0.16 8.77 17.05
CA TYR A 103 -0.94 7.81 17.21
C TYR A 103 -2.17 8.26 16.41
N GLY A 104 -2.75 7.35 15.62
CA GLY A 104 -3.95 7.61 14.81
C GLY A 104 -3.66 8.25 13.44
N VAL A 105 -2.64 9.11 13.34
CA VAL A 105 -2.25 9.77 12.07
C VAL A 105 -1.06 9.06 11.43
N ILE A 106 0.08 8.97 12.12
CA ILE A 106 1.34 8.47 11.54
C ILE A 106 1.57 6.98 11.74
N LYS A 107 1.02 6.38 12.81
CA LYS A 107 1.07 4.94 13.08
C LYS A 107 -0.32 4.32 13.07
N PHE A 108 -0.35 3.05 12.70
CA PHE A 108 -1.48 2.19 13.01
C PHE A 108 -1.63 2.03 14.54
N PRO A 109 -2.83 1.67 15.02
CA PRO A 109 -3.01 1.20 16.39
C PRO A 109 -2.03 0.08 16.74
N LYS A 110 -1.82 -0.15 18.04
CA LYS A 110 -0.92 -1.21 18.49
C LYS A 110 -1.47 -2.57 18.05
N SER A 111 -0.67 -3.33 17.32
CA SER A 111 -1.05 -4.63 16.77
C SER A 111 0.14 -5.60 16.66
N LEU A 112 1.37 -5.14 16.96
CA LEU A 112 2.59 -5.94 16.89
C LEU A 112 3.37 -5.89 18.21
N CYS A 113 4.07 -6.97 18.55
CA CYS A 113 5.07 -6.95 19.61
C CYS A 113 6.36 -6.27 19.12
N GLU A 114 7.17 -5.77 20.05
CA GLU A 114 8.40 -5.07 19.75
C GLU A 114 9.38 -5.91 18.92
N SER A 115 9.58 -7.19 19.26
CA SER A 115 10.52 -8.05 18.54
C SER A 115 10.13 -8.28 17.08
N CYS A 116 8.83 -8.43 16.77
CA CYS A 116 8.36 -8.49 15.39
C CYS A 116 8.51 -7.15 14.68
N ASN A 117 8.12 -6.06 15.33
CA ASN A 117 8.09 -4.74 14.71
C ASN A 117 9.46 -4.07 14.55
N THR A 118 10.52 -4.63 15.14
CA THR A 118 11.87 -4.04 15.12
C THR A 118 12.93 -5.03 14.66
N LYS A 119 13.15 -6.11 15.41
CA LYS A 119 14.24 -7.06 15.13
C LYS A 119 13.96 -7.89 13.88
N ARG A 120 12.78 -8.51 13.80
CA ARG A 120 12.40 -9.39 12.68
C ARG A 120 12.17 -8.60 11.38
N SER A 121 11.53 -7.43 11.46
CA SER A 121 11.25 -6.61 10.28
C SER A 121 12.42 -5.76 9.79
N LYS A 122 13.55 -5.70 10.51
CA LYS A 122 14.68 -4.83 10.14
C LYS A 122 15.15 -5.00 8.68
N PRO A 123 15.29 -6.23 8.14
CA PRO A 123 15.64 -6.40 6.73
C PRO A 123 14.58 -5.82 5.78
N PHE A 124 13.30 -5.91 6.14
CA PHE A 124 12.18 -5.40 5.35
C PHE A 124 12.20 -3.87 5.33
N ASP A 125 12.39 -3.28 6.51
CA ASP A 125 12.49 -1.84 6.68
C ASP A 125 13.67 -1.28 5.86
N ASN A 126 14.83 -1.96 5.86
CA ASN A 126 15.99 -1.54 5.06
C ASN A 126 15.71 -1.58 3.55
N ALA A 127 15.10 -2.66 3.05
CA ALA A 127 14.76 -2.78 1.63
C ALA A 127 13.80 -1.67 1.17
N TYR A 128 12.81 -1.35 2.01
CA TYR A 128 11.90 -0.24 1.75
C TYR A 128 12.59 1.13 1.74
N ASP A 129 13.55 1.40 2.62
CA ASP A 129 14.28 2.69 2.61
C ASP A 129 15.02 2.91 1.29
N VAL A 130 15.66 1.87 0.76
CA VAL A 130 16.35 1.94 -0.55
C VAL A 130 15.34 2.15 -1.68
N TYR A 131 14.27 1.35 -1.72
CA TYR A 131 13.23 1.46 -2.74
C TYR A 131 12.54 2.83 -2.74
N SER A 132 12.07 3.27 -1.57
CA SER A 132 11.38 4.55 -1.42
C SER A 132 12.28 5.73 -1.80
N GLN A 133 13.59 5.66 -1.51
CA GLN A 133 14.55 6.66 -1.95
C GLN A 133 14.64 6.72 -3.48
N HIS A 134 14.74 5.57 -4.15
CA HIS A 134 14.77 5.51 -5.61
C HIS A 134 13.48 6.06 -6.23
N VAL A 135 12.31 5.55 -5.82
CA VAL A 135 11.00 5.97 -6.36
C VAL A 135 10.79 7.48 -6.23
N SER A 136 11.23 8.08 -5.12
CA SER A 136 11.07 9.53 -4.91
C SER A 136 11.91 10.42 -5.81
N ARG A 137 12.97 9.87 -6.43
CA ARG A 137 13.94 10.61 -7.26
C ARG A 137 13.79 10.30 -8.74
N THR A 138 13.10 9.22 -9.08
CA THR A 138 12.96 8.71 -10.44
C THR A 138 11.54 8.90 -10.96
N TRP A 139 11.40 9.37 -12.19
CA TRP A 139 10.11 9.47 -12.88
C TRP A 139 9.66 8.11 -13.45
N LEU A 140 9.27 7.18 -12.56
CA LEU A 140 8.93 5.81 -12.93
C LEU A 140 7.62 5.65 -13.70
N ARG A 141 6.69 6.60 -13.62
CA ARG A 141 5.34 6.44 -14.21
C ARG A 141 5.35 6.28 -15.73
N ILE A 142 6.36 6.83 -16.40
CA ILE A 142 6.52 6.72 -17.86
C ILE A 142 7.38 5.52 -18.27
N MET A 143 7.91 4.78 -17.30
CA MET A 143 8.78 3.63 -17.53
C MET A 143 7.96 2.36 -17.78
N PRO A 144 8.52 1.38 -18.52
CA PRO A 144 7.90 0.06 -18.73
C PRO A 144 7.64 -0.71 -17.43
N GLY A 145 8.51 -0.50 -16.45
CA GLY A 145 8.60 -1.27 -15.23
C GLY A 145 9.61 -0.65 -14.28
N VAL A 146 9.96 -1.39 -13.25
CA VAL A 146 11.03 -1.04 -12.31
C VAL A 146 12.16 -2.03 -12.49
N ASP A 147 13.39 -1.54 -12.69
CA ASP A 147 14.57 -2.40 -12.72
C ASP A 147 15.12 -2.56 -11.29
N PHE A 148 14.88 -3.70 -10.66
CA PHE A 148 15.38 -3.96 -9.30
C PHE A 148 16.88 -4.17 -9.25
N ARG A 149 17.55 -4.53 -10.35
CA ARG A 149 19.02 -4.57 -10.40
C ARG A 149 19.60 -3.16 -10.33
N GLN A 150 18.91 -2.17 -10.89
CA GLN A 150 19.28 -0.77 -10.73
C GLN A 150 19.11 -0.26 -9.28
N ILE A 151 18.10 -0.78 -8.56
CA ILE A 151 17.79 -0.36 -7.19
C ILE A 151 18.66 -1.07 -6.16
N PHE A 152 18.83 -2.38 -6.30
CA PHE A 152 19.41 -3.26 -5.28
C PHE A 152 20.72 -3.93 -5.72
N GLY A 153 21.15 -3.76 -6.97
CA GLY A 153 22.37 -4.38 -7.51
C GLY A 153 22.16 -5.82 -7.97
N THR A 154 23.26 -6.58 -8.06
CA THR A 154 23.23 -7.98 -8.52
C THR A 154 22.43 -8.89 -7.61
N ASP A 155 22.38 -8.58 -6.31
CA ASP A 155 21.71 -9.39 -5.29
C ASP A 155 20.26 -8.95 -5.07
N TRP A 156 19.58 -8.49 -6.12
CA TRP A 156 18.26 -7.85 -6.06
C TRP A 156 17.16 -8.71 -5.45
N GLU A 157 17.24 -10.04 -5.56
CA GLU A 157 16.19 -10.99 -5.17
C GLU A 157 15.85 -10.87 -3.67
N THR A 158 16.87 -10.90 -2.81
CA THR A 158 16.67 -10.88 -1.34
C THR A 158 16.09 -9.53 -0.84
N PRO A 159 16.61 -8.36 -1.25
CA PRO A 159 15.98 -7.08 -0.95
C PRO A 159 14.57 -6.96 -1.51
N THR A 160 14.29 -7.52 -2.69
CA THR A 160 12.96 -7.40 -3.31
C THR A 160 11.91 -8.22 -2.58
N ILE A 161 12.20 -9.46 -2.17
CA ILE A 161 11.28 -10.20 -1.30
C ILE A 161 11.12 -9.51 0.07
N ASN A 162 12.20 -8.91 0.61
CA ASN A 162 12.11 -8.13 1.84
C ASN A 162 11.27 -6.85 1.68
N LEU A 163 11.28 -6.23 0.49
CA LEU A 163 10.39 -5.13 0.13
C LEU A 163 8.93 -5.60 0.11
N ALA A 164 8.64 -6.77 -0.47
CA ALA A 164 7.31 -7.35 -0.43
C ALA A 164 6.85 -7.65 1.01
N ARG A 165 7.73 -8.20 1.86
CA ARG A 165 7.46 -8.43 3.28
C ARG A 165 7.23 -7.13 4.07
N TYR A 166 7.89 -6.03 3.69
CA TYR A 166 7.57 -4.72 4.25
C TYR A 166 6.11 -4.35 3.97
N TYR A 167 5.68 -4.45 2.72
CA TYR A 167 4.29 -4.18 2.34
C TYR A 167 3.32 -5.17 2.99
N GLY A 168 3.67 -6.45 3.06
CA GLY A 168 2.88 -7.47 3.77
C GLY A 168 2.67 -7.12 5.26
N LYS A 169 3.73 -6.70 5.97
CA LYS A 169 3.63 -6.21 7.35
C LYS A 169 2.75 -4.96 7.46
N HIS A 170 2.88 -4.03 6.52
CA HIS A 170 2.06 -2.81 6.48
C HIS A 170 0.58 -3.13 6.28
N PHE A 171 0.26 -3.96 5.28
CA PHE A 171 -1.09 -4.41 4.98
C PHE A 171 -1.69 -5.26 6.10
N GLY A 172 -0.93 -6.14 6.74
CA GLY A 172 -1.41 -6.89 7.92
C GLY A 172 -1.79 -5.97 9.08
N CYS A 173 -1.01 -4.90 9.35
CA CYS A 173 -1.39 -3.90 10.35
C CYS A 173 -2.67 -3.13 9.96
N ARG A 174 -2.85 -2.88 8.66
CA ARG A 174 -4.04 -2.24 8.09
C ARG A 174 -5.28 -3.15 8.21
N MET A 175 -5.15 -4.44 7.92
CA MET A 175 -6.20 -5.46 8.13
C MET A 175 -6.65 -5.50 9.60
N VAL A 176 -5.72 -5.63 10.55
CA VAL A 176 -6.06 -5.65 11.98
C VAL A 176 -6.81 -4.40 12.41
N ARG A 177 -6.38 -3.23 11.94
CA ARG A 177 -7.08 -1.97 12.23
C ARG A 177 -8.50 -1.96 11.67
N ALA A 178 -8.70 -2.50 10.46
CA ALA A 178 -10.01 -2.59 9.82
C ALA A 178 -10.91 -3.68 10.43
N GLY A 179 -10.37 -4.52 11.34
CA GLY A 179 -11.05 -5.69 11.88
C GLY A 179 -11.12 -6.85 10.89
N LEU A 180 -10.22 -6.90 9.91
CA LEU A 180 -10.12 -8.00 8.95
C LEU A 180 -9.22 -9.10 9.53
N PRO A 181 -9.54 -10.39 9.30
CA PRO A 181 -8.61 -11.46 9.62
C PRO A 181 -7.33 -11.32 8.79
N VAL A 182 -6.19 -11.62 9.40
CA VAL A 182 -4.90 -11.67 8.72
C VAL A 182 -4.65 -13.10 8.24
N PRO A 183 -4.47 -13.33 6.92
CA PRO A 183 -4.22 -14.67 6.39
C PRO A 183 -2.98 -15.33 7.00
N ASP A 184 -3.03 -16.66 7.14
CA ASP A 184 -1.93 -17.44 7.71
C ASP A 184 -0.71 -17.44 6.77
N THR A 185 -0.95 -17.56 5.47
CA THR A 185 0.03 -17.43 4.39
C THR A 185 0.82 -16.12 4.47
N LEU A 186 0.18 -15.01 4.83
CA LEU A 186 0.86 -13.73 5.01
C LEU A 186 1.82 -13.79 6.22
N ARG A 187 1.44 -14.47 7.31
CA ARG A 187 2.32 -14.66 8.46
C ARG A 187 3.51 -15.55 8.11
N GLU A 188 3.26 -16.65 7.40
CA GLU A 188 4.29 -17.56 6.87
C GLU A 188 5.25 -16.86 5.92
N PHE A 189 4.74 -15.99 5.04
CA PHE A 189 5.54 -15.17 4.13
C PHE A 189 6.47 -14.21 4.88
N LEU A 190 5.98 -13.58 5.95
CA LEU A 190 6.83 -12.77 6.82
C LEU A 190 7.85 -13.61 7.61
N ASP A 191 7.58 -14.90 7.81
CA ASP A 191 8.44 -15.85 8.54
C ASP A 191 9.48 -16.53 7.67
N GLY A 192 9.42 -16.36 6.35
CA GLY A 192 10.45 -16.84 5.44
C GLY A 192 9.91 -17.56 4.20
N ALA A 193 8.61 -17.83 4.12
CA ALA A 193 8.04 -18.37 2.88
C ALA A 193 8.32 -17.42 1.71
N THR A 194 8.47 -17.99 0.53
CA THR A 194 8.87 -17.27 -0.68
C THR A 194 7.70 -16.68 -1.44
N ASP A 195 6.48 -17.13 -1.16
CA ASP A 195 5.25 -16.72 -1.84
C ASP A 195 4.01 -16.89 -0.93
N MET A 196 2.85 -16.41 -1.39
CA MET A 196 1.53 -16.54 -0.78
C MET A 196 0.50 -17.02 -1.82
N SER A 197 0.00 -18.26 -1.68
CA SER A 197 -0.95 -18.85 -2.65
C SER A 197 -2.30 -18.12 -2.75
N ASP A 198 -2.62 -17.29 -1.75
CA ASP A 198 -3.87 -16.55 -1.62
C ASP A 198 -3.72 -15.03 -1.72
N ALA A 199 -2.51 -14.54 -2.04
CA ALA A 199 -2.27 -13.12 -2.11
C ALA A 199 -1.33 -12.70 -3.24
N HIS A 200 -1.78 -11.76 -4.06
CA HIS A 200 -1.02 -11.21 -5.16
C HIS A 200 -0.56 -9.77 -4.87
N MET A 201 0.72 -9.49 -5.10
CA MET A 201 1.31 -8.15 -5.03
C MET A 201 1.80 -7.67 -6.39
N ALA A 202 1.35 -6.48 -6.79
CA ALA A 202 1.75 -5.85 -8.05
C ALA A 202 2.21 -4.42 -7.86
N LEU A 203 3.19 -3.99 -8.66
CA LEU A 203 3.50 -2.56 -8.84
C LEU A 203 2.42 -1.92 -9.70
N ILE A 204 1.92 -0.76 -9.26
CA ILE A 204 0.82 -0.08 -9.92
C ILE A 204 1.02 1.43 -10.01
N THR A 205 0.28 2.07 -10.92
CA THR A 205 0.07 3.52 -10.97
C THR A 205 -1.35 3.82 -11.41
N THR A 206 -1.93 4.93 -10.95
CA THR A 206 -3.30 5.32 -11.31
C THR A 206 -3.35 6.75 -11.84
N ASP A 207 -4.26 7.06 -12.76
CA ASP A 207 -4.39 8.46 -13.25
C ASP A 207 -4.89 9.39 -12.17
N THR A 208 -5.72 8.86 -11.27
CA THR A 208 -6.26 9.60 -10.13
C THR A 208 -5.13 9.99 -9.17
N VAL A 209 -4.39 9.03 -8.62
CA VAL A 209 -3.28 9.31 -7.70
C VAL A 209 -2.22 10.20 -8.34
N HIS A 210 -1.91 10.00 -9.62
CA HIS A 210 -0.94 10.88 -10.28
C HIS A 210 -1.42 12.32 -10.44
N LYS A 211 -2.69 12.53 -10.80
CA LYS A 211 -3.25 13.89 -10.93
C LYS A 211 -3.32 14.59 -9.57
N LEU A 212 -3.69 13.85 -8.53
CA LEU A 212 -3.91 14.40 -7.18
C LEU A 212 -2.61 14.57 -6.38
N TYR A 213 -1.72 13.58 -6.48
CA TYR A 213 -0.62 13.34 -5.55
C TYR A 213 0.70 13.15 -6.31
N LYS A 214 1.00 14.07 -7.24
CA LYS A 214 2.23 14.07 -8.06
C LYS A 214 3.49 13.72 -7.25
N GLY A 215 3.52 14.10 -5.96
CA GLY A 215 4.45 13.64 -4.93
C GLY A 215 3.73 13.22 -3.63
N GLY A 216 4.49 12.97 -2.57
CA GLY A 216 3.94 12.59 -1.26
C GLY A 216 3.79 11.08 -1.03
N LEU A 217 2.97 10.72 -0.04
CA LEU A 217 2.66 9.34 0.33
C LEU A 217 1.14 9.21 0.50
N SER A 218 0.56 8.13 0.01
CA SER A 218 -0.87 7.88 0.19
C SER A 218 -1.21 6.41 0.41
N ILE A 219 -2.32 6.17 1.07
CA ILE A 219 -2.90 4.85 1.32
C ILE A 219 -4.33 4.91 0.81
N SER A 220 -4.69 3.95 -0.06
CA SER A 220 -6.05 3.84 -0.59
C SER A 220 -7.06 3.47 0.50
N PRO A 221 -8.37 3.61 0.26
CA PRO A 221 -9.40 2.95 1.04
C PRO A 221 -9.25 1.43 1.01
N ASP A 222 -9.78 0.77 2.04
CA ASP A 222 -9.90 -0.69 2.07
C ASP A 222 -11.06 -1.10 1.16
N PHE A 223 -10.79 -2.01 0.23
CA PHE A 223 -11.85 -2.66 -0.53
C PHE A 223 -11.98 -4.09 -0.05
N VAL A 224 -13.19 -4.46 0.33
CA VAL A 224 -13.50 -5.76 0.91
C VAL A 224 -14.72 -6.33 0.22
N GLU A 225 -14.68 -7.63 -0.07
CA GLU A 225 -15.81 -8.38 -0.58
C GLU A 225 -16.18 -9.46 0.44
N ALA A 226 -17.48 -9.63 0.66
CA ALA A 226 -18.04 -10.72 1.45
C ALA A 226 -18.69 -11.75 0.53
N ASP A 227 -18.84 -12.98 1.01
CA ASP A 227 -19.59 -14.00 0.29
C ASP A 227 -21.06 -13.59 0.10
N LYS A 228 -21.81 -14.35 -0.71
CA LYS A 228 -23.22 -14.03 -1.02
C LYS A 228 -24.10 -13.91 0.22
N ASN A 229 -23.79 -14.64 1.30
CA ASN A 229 -24.56 -14.62 2.53
C ASN A 229 -24.06 -13.57 3.54
N ILE A 230 -23.02 -12.80 3.20
CA ILE A 230 -22.38 -11.83 4.09
C ILE A 230 -22.00 -12.49 5.43
N SER A 231 -21.47 -13.70 5.35
CA SER A 231 -21.09 -14.57 6.47
C SER A 231 -19.58 -14.58 6.69
N ARG A 232 -18.80 -14.25 5.67
CA ARG A 232 -17.34 -14.10 5.75
C ARG A 232 -16.81 -13.22 4.62
N PHE A 233 -15.60 -12.73 4.81
CA PHE A 233 -14.88 -12.04 3.75
C PHE A 233 -14.25 -13.04 2.78
N VAL A 234 -14.30 -12.71 1.49
CA VAL A 234 -13.72 -13.55 0.42
C VAL A 234 -12.61 -12.85 -0.35
N ARG A 235 -12.48 -11.52 -0.20
CA ARG A 235 -11.48 -10.74 -0.93
C ARG A 235 -11.13 -9.43 -0.25
N TYR A 236 -9.85 -9.04 -0.30
CA TYR A 236 -9.38 -7.72 0.11
C TYR A 236 -8.51 -7.09 -0.97
N VAL A 237 -8.62 -5.78 -1.18
CA VAL A 237 -7.65 -5.01 -1.98
C VAL A 237 -7.18 -3.80 -1.17
N LEU A 238 -5.86 -3.72 -1.02
CA LEU A 238 -5.16 -2.70 -0.25
C LEU A 238 -4.03 -2.12 -1.09
N VAL A 239 -3.81 -0.81 -0.99
CA VAL A 239 -2.76 -0.13 -1.74
C VAL A 239 -2.05 0.91 -0.89
N ALA A 240 -0.72 0.96 -1.04
CA ALA A 240 0.12 2.02 -0.51
C ALA A 240 0.97 2.62 -1.64
N TYR A 241 1.07 3.95 -1.69
CA TYR A 241 1.74 4.71 -2.74
C TYR A 241 2.89 5.56 -2.19
N ILE A 242 3.94 5.68 -3.01
CA ILE A 242 5.01 6.65 -2.92
C ILE A 242 4.96 7.50 -4.19
N GLY A 243 4.53 8.75 -4.06
CA GLY A 243 4.14 9.59 -5.20
C GLY A 243 3.09 8.86 -6.05
N SER A 244 3.39 8.65 -7.33
CA SER A 244 2.48 7.99 -8.27
C SER A 244 2.66 6.47 -8.41
N ILE A 245 3.62 5.86 -7.72
CA ILE A 245 3.90 4.42 -7.79
C ILE A 245 3.43 3.77 -6.50
N GLY A 246 2.62 2.72 -6.61
CA GLY A 246 2.11 1.98 -5.47
C GLY A 246 2.35 0.49 -5.56
N VAL A 247 2.15 -0.17 -4.43
CA VAL A 247 2.02 -1.62 -4.35
C VAL A 247 0.57 -1.92 -4.04
N ARG A 248 -0.06 -2.69 -4.92
CA ARG A 248 -1.39 -3.25 -4.74
C ARG A 248 -1.22 -4.65 -4.15
N TYR A 249 -1.88 -4.90 -3.03
CA TYR A 249 -2.05 -6.21 -2.44
C TYR A 249 -3.50 -6.65 -2.60
N GLU A 250 -3.70 -7.84 -3.12
CA GLU A 250 -5.00 -8.49 -3.21
C GLU A 250 -4.95 -9.84 -2.52
N TRP A 251 -5.85 -10.07 -1.57
CA TRP A 251 -6.07 -11.39 -0.99
C TRP A 251 -7.38 -11.96 -1.52
N LEU A 252 -7.40 -13.26 -1.79
CA LEU A 252 -8.57 -14.00 -2.29
C LEU A 252 -8.69 -15.34 -1.57
N GLU A 253 -9.85 -15.63 -0.97
CA GLU A 253 -10.09 -16.85 -0.17
C GLU A 253 -9.77 -18.15 -0.93
N GLU A 254 -10.16 -18.21 -2.21
CA GLU A 254 -9.97 -19.39 -3.07
C GLU A 254 -8.54 -19.53 -3.62
N GLY A 255 -7.67 -18.56 -3.32
CA GLY A 255 -6.35 -18.50 -3.90
C GLY A 255 -6.32 -18.03 -5.35
N PHE A 256 -5.11 -17.90 -5.89
CA PHE A 256 -4.90 -17.59 -7.30
C PHE A 256 -4.28 -18.81 -8.01
N PRO A 257 -4.83 -19.22 -9.17
CA PRO A 257 -4.30 -20.36 -9.91
C PRO A 257 -2.92 -20.07 -10.54
N GLU A 258 -2.70 -18.83 -10.98
CA GLU A 258 -1.41 -18.31 -11.44
C GLU A 258 -1.20 -16.92 -10.84
N GLN A 259 0.00 -16.66 -10.35
CA GLN A 259 0.39 -15.37 -9.78
C GLN A 259 1.68 -14.90 -10.43
N SER A 260 1.77 -13.59 -10.65
CA SER A 260 2.99 -12.93 -11.11
C SER A 260 3.36 -11.91 -10.05
N GLN A 261 4.09 -12.36 -9.04
CA GLN A 261 4.46 -11.47 -7.95
C GLN A 261 5.51 -10.49 -8.44
N PHE A 262 5.35 -9.19 -8.15
CA PHE A 262 6.34 -8.21 -8.62
C PHE A 262 7.77 -8.55 -8.16
N PHE A 263 7.90 -9.25 -7.03
CA PHE A 263 9.17 -9.59 -6.40
C PHE A 263 9.87 -10.82 -6.97
N GLU A 264 9.25 -11.53 -7.91
CA GLU A 264 9.85 -12.67 -8.62
C GLU A 264 10.64 -12.27 -9.85
N TYR A 265 10.50 -11.02 -10.30
CA TYR A 265 11.09 -10.54 -11.55
C TYR A 265 12.14 -9.45 -11.28
N PRO A 266 13.25 -9.43 -12.05
CA PRO A 266 14.20 -8.33 -11.99
C PRO A 266 13.62 -7.03 -12.57
N HIS A 267 12.64 -7.15 -13.47
CA HIS A 267 12.01 -6.06 -14.21
C HIS A 267 10.48 -6.12 -14.17
N PRO A 268 9.83 -6.08 -13.00
CA PRO A 268 8.37 -6.08 -12.94
C PRO A 268 7.77 -4.90 -13.67
N VAL A 269 6.67 -5.15 -14.37
CA VAL A 269 5.88 -4.11 -15.04
C VAL A 269 5.11 -3.26 -14.04
N ILE A 270 4.90 -1.99 -14.39
CA ILE A 270 4.00 -1.11 -13.63
C ILE A 270 2.60 -1.18 -14.25
N ASN A 271 1.67 -1.81 -13.53
CA ASN A 271 0.28 -1.93 -13.98
C ASN A 271 -0.42 -0.57 -13.91
N CYS A 272 -0.95 -0.11 -15.04
CA CYS A 272 -1.61 1.18 -15.14
C CYS A 272 -3.12 1.04 -14.93
N PHE A 273 -3.69 1.86 -14.05
CA PHE A 273 -5.14 1.91 -13.81
C PHE A 273 -5.67 3.31 -14.13
N LYS A 274 -6.93 3.37 -14.57
CA LYS A 274 -7.61 4.63 -14.83
C LYS A 274 -7.91 5.36 -13.50
N ASP A 275 -8.50 4.62 -12.58
CA ASP A 275 -9.00 5.14 -11.31
C ASP A 275 -8.95 4.03 -10.25
N GLU A 276 -9.40 4.38 -9.05
CA GLU A 276 -9.29 3.51 -7.89
C GLU A 276 -10.30 2.37 -7.96
N ILE A 277 -11.46 2.55 -8.61
CA ILE A 277 -12.42 1.46 -8.88
C ILE A 277 -11.74 0.41 -9.76
N ALA A 278 -11.04 0.83 -10.81
CA ALA A 278 -10.28 -0.07 -11.67
C ALA A 278 -9.18 -0.81 -10.89
N VAL A 279 -8.54 -0.17 -9.90
CA VAL A 279 -7.59 -0.85 -8.98
C VAL A 279 -8.29 -1.91 -8.15
N CYS A 280 -9.47 -1.61 -7.60
CA CYS A 280 -10.27 -2.58 -6.85
C CYS A 280 -10.61 -3.79 -7.70
N GLU A 281 -10.99 -3.59 -8.95
CA GLU A 281 -11.46 -4.64 -9.85
C GLU A 281 -10.32 -5.36 -10.58
N GLY A 282 -9.08 -4.88 -10.45
CA GLY A 282 -7.94 -5.44 -11.19
C GLY A 282 -7.98 -5.12 -12.69
N ARG A 283 -8.79 -4.14 -13.13
CA ARG A 283 -8.93 -3.76 -14.55
C ARG A 283 -7.83 -2.79 -14.97
N THR A 284 -6.76 -3.32 -15.54
CA THR A 284 -5.68 -2.50 -16.08
C THR A 284 -6.11 -1.76 -17.36
N ARG A 285 -5.47 -0.62 -17.62
CA ARG A 285 -5.53 0.09 -18.89
C ARG A 285 -4.17 0.03 -19.58
N ARG A 286 -4.16 0.21 -20.91
CA ARG A 286 -2.91 0.39 -21.64
C ARG A 286 -2.18 1.65 -21.15
N PRO A 287 -0.84 1.62 -21.10
CA PRO A 287 -0.01 2.81 -20.89
C PRO A 287 -0.33 3.89 -21.94
N GLY A 288 -0.12 5.16 -21.61
CA GLY A 288 -0.31 6.25 -22.56
C GLY A 288 0.75 6.19 -23.67
N TRP A 289 0.49 6.81 -24.84
CA TRP A 289 1.36 6.78 -26.02
C TRP A 289 2.85 6.95 -25.68
N PHE A 290 3.23 7.97 -24.90
CA PHE A 290 4.63 8.21 -24.54
C PHE A 290 5.24 7.06 -23.74
N ALA A 291 4.50 6.51 -22.77
CA ALA A 291 4.94 5.35 -22.00
C ALA A 291 5.00 4.09 -22.88
N SER A 292 4.07 3.92 -23.81
CA SER A 292 4.10 2.83 -24.80
C SER A 292 5.28 2.94 -25.77
N LEU A 293 5.65 4.16 -26.18
CA LEU A 293 6.80 4.41 -27.04
C LEU A 293 8.12 4.16 -26.30
N VAL A 294 8.21 4.61 -25.03
CA VAL A 294 9.35 4.30 -24.15
C VAL A 294 9.43 2.81 -23.86
N GLN A 295 8.31 2.12 -23.64
CA GLN A 295 8.23 0.67 -23.50
C GLN A 295 8.78 -0.05 -24.74
N TRP A 296 8.30 0.32 -25.93
CA TRP A 296 8.77 -0.23 -27.20
C TRP A 296 10.27 0.01 -27.41
N ALA A 297 10.75 1.22 -27.15
CA ALA A 297 12.17 1.57 -27.32
C ALA A 297 13.11 0.81 -26.36
N ASN A 298 12.60 0.39 -25.19
CA ASN A 298 13.37 -0.34 -24.17
C ASN A 298 13.07 -1.84 -24.15
N GLN A 299 12.33 -2.38 -25.13
CA GLN A 299 12.22 -3.83 -25.28
C GLN A 299 13.61 -4.40 -25.58
N PRO A 300 14.05 -5.47 -24.90
CA PRO A 300 15.28 -6.15 -25.27
C PRO A 300 15.14 -6.58 -26.74
N ARG A 301 16.07 -6.13 -27.58
CA ARG A 301 16.19 -6.63 -28.94
C ARG A 301 16.74 -8.05 -28.82
N GLU A 302 16.01 -9.01 -29.38
CA GLU A 302 16.45 -10.41 -29.53
C GLU A 302 17.81 -10.51 -30.21
#